data_AF-A0A2T6DP87-F1
#
_entry.id   AF-A0A2T6DP87-F1
#
_cell.length_a   1.000
_cell.length_b   1.000
_cell.length_c   1.000
_cell.angle_alpha   90.00
_cell.angle_beta   90.00
_cell.angle_gamma   90.00
#
_symmetry.space_group_name_H-M   'P 1'
#
loop_
_entity.id
_entity.type
_entity.pdbx_description
1 polymer ?
#
loop_
_entity_poly.entity_id
_entity_poly.type
_entity_poly.pdbx_seq_one_letter_code
_entity_poly.pdbx_strand_id
1 'polypeptide(L)'
;MSQSSSNPPPNDATSPAARLEQHLRSKSCIAYEENLKDREYPFVTCSIYGAPKTNELFVRLTNGQISFVDVTQSPLLYPAMADRIFGMDVADSQVAFGLAEKLWEKHRDELLGAPQP
;
A
#
# COMPACT_ATOMS: atom_id res chain seq x y z
N MET A 1 -26.72 -5.48 -40.40
CA MET A 1 -25.49 -5.78 -39.66
C MET A 1 -25.10 -4.51 -38.92
N SER A 2 -25.51 -4.38 -37.67
CA SER A 2 -25.23 -3.18 -36.86
C SER A 2 -24.20 -3.59 -35.80
N GLN A 3 -22.96 -3.16 -35.98
CA GLN A 3 -21.93 -3.34 -34.96
C GLN A 3 -22.22 -2.32 -33.86
N SER A 4 -22.72 -2.82 -32.73
CA SER A 4 -22.78 -2.04 -31.49
C SER A 4 -21.35 -1.81 -31.01
N SER A 5 -20.88 -0.58 -31.12
CA SER A 5 -19.66 -0.12 -30.46
C SER A 5 -19.88 -0.16 -28.96
N SER A 6 -19.44 -1.25 -28.32
CA SER A 6 -19.32 -1.32 -26.88
C SER A 6 -18.14 -0.44 -26.45
N ASN A 7 -18.43 0.79 -26.04
CA ASN A 7 -17.46 1.57 -25.26
C ASN A 7 -17.15 0.79 -23.97
N PRO A 8 -15.89 0.48 -23.65
CA PRO A 8 -15.55 -0.09 -22.36
C PRO A 8 -15.86 0.92 -21.25
N PRO A 9 -16.30 0.48 -20.05
CA PRO A 9 -16.54 1.36 -18.91
C PRO A 9 -15.24 2.04 -18.46
N PRO A 10 -15.32 3.21 -17.79
CA PRO A 10 -14.15 3.92 -17.29
C PRO A 10 -13.38 3.05 -16.28
N ASN A 11 -12.08 2.96 -16.50
CA ASN A 11 -11.15 1.99 -15.92
C ASN A 11 -10.66 2.41 -14.52
N ASP A 12 -11.58 2.64 -13.57
CA ASP A 12 -11.26 3.10 -12.19
C ASP A 12 -10.86 1.96 -11.21
N ALA A 13 -10.82 0.70 -11.65
CA ALA A 13 -10.50 -0.44 -10.79
C ALA A 13 -9.02 -0.87 -10.85
N THR A 14 -8.08 0.08 -10.76
CA THR A 14 -6.66 -0.27 -10.63
C THR A 14 -6.40 -0.81 -9.23
N SER A 15 -5.84 -2.03 -9.10
CA SER A 15 -5.61 -2.67 -7.80
C SER A 15 -4.69 -1.81 -6.89
N PRO A 16 -4.78 -1.94 -5.56
CA PRO A 16 -3.90 -1.22 -4.63
C PRO A 16 -2.41 -1.35 -5.00
N ALA A 17 -1.98 -2.56 -5.38
CA ALA A 17 -0.62 -2.82 -5.84
C ALA A 17 -0.26 -2.01 -7.09
N ALA A 18 -1.12 -2.02 -8.12
CA ALA A 18 -0.85 -1.30 -9.35
C ALA A 18 -0.83 0.23 -9.14
N ARG A 19 -1.67 0.76 -8.24
CA ARG A 19 -1.65 2.18 -7.86
C ARG A 19 -0.39 2.55 -7.07
N LEU A 20 0.04 1.73 -6.12
CA LEU A 20 1.30 1.93 -5.41
C LEU A 20 2.49 1.94 -6.40
N GLU A 21 2.55 0.97 -7.31
CA GLU A 21 3.59 0.91 -8.34
C GLU A 21 3.60 2.14 -9.25
N GLN A 22 2.43 2.67 -9.59
CA GLN A 22 2.34 3.94 -10.31
C GLN A 22 2.97 5.07 -9.49
N HIS A 23 2.61 5.22 -8.22
CA HIS A 23 3.16 6.27 -7.36
C HIS A 23 4.67 6.15 -7.14
N LEU A 24 5.18 4.92 -6.98
CA LEU A 24 6.62 4.65 -6.85
C LEU A 24 7.36 5.05 -8.13
N ARG A 25 6.86 4.64 -9.30
CA ARG A 25 7.48 5.00 -10.60
C ARG A 25 7.48 6.51 -10.83
N SER A 26 6.39 7.20 -10.49
CA SER A 26 6.31 8.66 -10.64
C SER A 26 6.94 9.44 -9.50
N LYS A 27 7.53 8.76 -8.49
CA LYS A 27 8.10 9.38 -7.28
C LYS A 27 7.12 10.34 -6.60
N SER A 28 5.85 9.95 -6.56
CA SER A 28 4.74 10.78 -6.05
C SER A 28 4.19 10.31 -4.70
N CYS A 29 4.98 9.52 -3.97
CA CYS A 29 4.67 9.07 -2.62
C CYS A 29 5.84 9.39 -1.68
N ILE A 30 5.50 9.54 -0.40
CA ILE A 30 6.41 9.63 0.73
C ILE A 30 6.57 8.22 1.28
N ALA A 31 7.79 7.75 1.44
CA ALA A 31 8.06 6.51 2.15
C ALA A 31 8.21 6.83 3.64
N TYR A 32 7.26 6.35 4.46
CA TYR A 32 7.29 6.55 5.91
C TYR A 32 8.10 5.44 6.59
N GLU A 33 7.88 4.20 6.15
CA GLU A 33 8.63 3.03 6.60
C GLU A 33 8.99 2.18 5.40
N GLU A 34 10.24 1.73 5.31
CA GLU A 34 10.72 0.91 4.20
C GLU A 34 11.40 -0.36 4.69
N ASN A 35 10.84 -1.50 4.28
CA ASN A 35 11.39 -2.82 4.54
C ASN A 35 11.58 -3.10 6.04
N LEU A 36 10.65 -2.62 6.87
CA LEU A 36 10.63 -2.92 8.29
C LEU A 36 10.45 -4.43 8.45
N LYS A 37 11.47 -5.10 8.99
CA LYS A 37 11.46 -6.56 9.15
C LYS A 37 10.49 -6.97 10.24
N ASP A 38 9.74 -8.03 9.98
CA ASP A 38 9.01 -8.70 11.06
C ASP A 38 9.99 -9.27 12.09
N ARG A 39 9.59 -9.24 13.36
CA ARG A 39 10.44 -9.66 14.48
C ARG A 39 10.62 -11.17 14.54
N GLU A 40 9.58 -11.92 14.22
CA GLU A 40 9.57 -13.39 14.27
C GLU A 40 10.00 -13.99 12.92
N TYR A 41 9.65 -13.31 11.82
CA TYR A 41 9.93 -13.73 10.46
C TYR A 41 10.72 -12.66 9.69
N PRO A 42 12.03 -12.47 9.94
CA PRO A 42 12.80 -11.35 9.37
C PRO A 42 12.89 -11.28 7.83
N PHE A 43 12.46 -12.33 7.14
CA PHE A 43 12.33 -12.38 5.68
C PHE A 43 11.04 -11.72 5.18
N VAL A 44 10.02 -11.59 6.04
CA VAL A 44 8.83 -10.78 5.79
C VAL A 44 9.14 -9.34 6.18
N THR A 45 8.86 -8.40 5.27
CA THR A 45 9.01 -6.98 5.49
C THR A 45 7.70 -6.23 5.26
N CYS A 46 7.53 -5.15 6.00
CA CYS A 46 6.45 -4.19 5.89
C CYS A 46 6.99 -2.85 5.40
N SER A 47 6.32 -2.23 4.43
CA SER A 47 6.57 -0.86 4.02
C SER A 47 5.28 -0.05 4.06
N ILE A 48 5.38 1.22 4.45
CA ILE A 48 4.25 2.16 4.52
C ILE A 48 4.57 3.38 3.66
N TYR A 49 3.66 3.72 2.75
CA TYR A 49 3.78 4.83 1.82
C TYR A 49 2.57 5.76 1.89
N GLY A 50 2.79 7.06 1.91
CA GLY A 50 1.73 8.06 1.74
C GLY A 50 1.74 8.66 0.33
N ALA A 51 0.59 8.76 -0.33
CA ALA A 51 0.43 9.44 -1.61
C ALA A 51 -0.24 10.81 -1.40
N PRO A 52 0.52 11.94 -1.38
CA PRO A 52 -0.03 13.21 -0.92
C PRO A 52 -1.15 13.77 -1.77
N LYS A 53 -1.14 13.49 -3.08
CA LYS A 53 -2.16 13.99 -4.01
C LYS A 53 -3.52 13.32 -3.85
N THR A 54 -3.54 12.05 -3.44
CA THR A 54 -4.77 11.25 -3.29
C THR A 54 -5.16 11.05 -1.83
N ASN A 55 -4.32 11.53 -0.91
CA ASN A 55 -4.43 11.33 0.54
C ASN A 55 -4.51 9.84 0.94
N GLU A 56 -3.87 8.97 0.16
CA GLU A 56 -3.87 7.53 0.38
C GLU A 56 -2.65 7.09 1.20
N LEU A 57 -2.85 6.09 2.04
CA LEU A 57 -1.81 5.34 2.74
C LEU A 57 -1.82 3.93 2.19
N PHE A 58 -0.67 3.50 1.67
CA PHE A 58 -0.44 2.15 1.17
C PHE A 58 0.41 1.38 2.18
N VAL A 59 0.04 0.12 2.38
CA VAL A 59 0.84 -0.83 3.14
C VAL A 59 1.20 -1.98 2.22
N ARG A 60 2.48 -2.35 2.21
CA ARG A 60 3.00 -3.48 1.46
C ARG A 60 3.64 -4.48 2.40
N LEU A 61 3.18 -5.72 2.37
CA LEU A 61 3.87 -6.86 2.97
C LEU A 61 4.53 -7.69 1.87
N THR A 62 5.78 -8.09 2.05
CA THR A 62 6.47 -8.95 1.10
C THR A 62 7.47 -9.85 1.80
N ASN A 63 7.71 -11.04 1.25
CA ASN A 63 8.82 -11.92 1.64
C ASN A 63 9.99 -11.91 0.63
N GLY A 64 9.99 -10.93 -0.29
CA GLY A 64 10.94 -10.82 -1.39
C GLY A 64 10.54 -11.58 -2.66
N GLN A 65 9.63 -12.55 -2.59
CA GLN A 65 9.13 -13.29 -3.76
C GLN A 65 7.70 -12.91 -4.13
N ILE A 66 6.82 -12.85 -3.12
CA ILE A 66 5.44 -12.41 -3.26
C ILE A 66 5.23 -11.13 -2.46
N SER A 67 4.25 -10.34 -2.89
CA SER A 67 3.94 -9.05 -2.27
C SER A 67 2.44 -8.83 -2.29
N PHE A 68 1.91 -8.39 -1.14
CA PHE A 68 0.53 -8.00 -0.97
C PHE A 68 0.47 -6.53 -0.59
N VAL A 69 -0.42 -5.80 -1.25
CA VAL A 69 -0.60 -4.36 -1.04
C VAL A 69 -2.06 -4.10 -0.75
N ASP A 70 -2.31 -3.29 0.27
CA ASP A 70 -3.61 -2.72 0.54
C ASP A 70 -3.48 -1.21 0.77
N VAL A 71 -4.61 -0.54 0.79
CA VAL A 71 -4.69 0.93 0.79
C VAL A 71 -5.87 1.42 1.62
N THR A 72 -5.64 2.51 2.34
CA THR A 72 -6.69 3.27 3.02
C THR A 72 -6.53 4.76 2.75
N GLN A 73 -7.59 5.54 2.98
CA GLN A 73 -7.46 6.99 3.06
C GLN A 73 -6.84 7.39 4.40
N SER A 74 -5.98 8.41 4.38
CA SER A 74 -5.52 9.08 5.59
C SER A 74 -6.73 9.74 6.27
N PRO A 75 -6.93 9.55 7.59
CA PRO A 75 -8.02 10.19 8.33
C PRO A 75 -7.82 11.71 8.47
N LEU A 76 -6.61 12.22 8.22
CA LEU A 76 -6.29 13.63 8.31
C LEU A 76 -6.48 14.32 6.96
N LEU A 77 -7.32 15.35 6.94
CA LEU A 77 -7.50 16.23 5.78
C LEU A 77 -6.67 17.52 5.89
N TYR A 78 -6.35 17.95 7.12
CA TYR A 78 -5.54 19.12 7.41
C TYR A 78 -4.59 18.83 8.59
N PRO A 79 -3.29 19.17 8.49
CA PRO A 79 -2.62 19.65 7.27
C PRO A 79 -2.62 18.56 6.19
N ALA A 80 -2.56 19.00 4.93
CA ALA A 80 -2.44 18.07 3.81
C ALA A 80 -1.20 17.19 3.99
N MET A 81 -1.23 15.97 3.49
CA MET A 81 -0.12 15.01 3.68
C MET A 81 1.24 15.57 3.24
N ALA A 82 1.28 16.40 2.18
CA ALA A 82 2.50 17.06 1.72
C ALA A 82 3.06 18.12 2.69
N ASP A 83 2.20 18.67 3.55
CA ASP A 83 2.53 19.76 4.47
C ASP A 83 2.85 19.25 5.89
N ARG A 84 2.82 17.92 6.10
CA ARG A 84 3.14 17.29 7.40
C ARG A 84 4.65 17.36 7.61
N ILE A 85 5.09 18.27 8.49
CA ILE A 85 6.51 18.57 8.76
C ILE A 85 7.22 17.39 9.43
N PHE A 86 6.51 16.58 10.23
CA PHE A 86 7.10 15.53 11.07
C PHE A 86 6.58 14.14 10.70
N GLY A 87 7.11 13.57 9.61
CA GLY A 87 6.87 12.16 9.27
C GLY A 87 5.39 11.80 9.15
N MET A 88 5.06 10.58 9.58
CA MET A 88 3.69 10.07 9.59
C MET A 88 2.97 10.55 10.86
N ASP A 89 1.75 11.08 10.72
CA ASP A 89 0.94 11.45 11.87
C ASP A 89 0.52 10.21 12.69
N VAL A 90 0.25 10.39 13.97
CA VAL A 90 -0.20 9.29 14.84
C VAL A 90 -1.47 8.64 14.30
N ALA A 91 -2.46 9.41 13.83
CA ALA A 91 -3.69 8.82 13.29
C ALA A 91 -3.45 8.08 11.96
N ASP A 92 -2.53 8.56 11.13
CA ASP A 92 -2.10 7.82 9.92
C ASP A 92 -1.42 6.50 10.29
N SER A 93 -0.51 6.55 11.27
CA SER A 93 0.21 5.35 11.72
C SER A 93 -0.75 4.30 12.27
N GLN A 94 -1.76 4.70 13.05
CA GLN A 94 -2.77 3.79 13.59
C GLN A 94 -3.54 3.08 12.47
N VAL A 95 -4.00 3.81 11.45
CA VAL A 95 -4.74 3.18 10.35
C VAL A 95 -3.83 2.33 9.46
N ALA A 96 -2.58 2.74 9.26
CA ALA A 96 -1.61 1.96 8.48
C ALA A 96 -1.22 0.65 9.21
N PHE A 97 -0.97 0.69 10.51
CA PHE A 97 -0.69 -0.53 11.29
C PHE A 97 -1.90 -1.47 11.33
N GLY A 98 -3.12 -0.93 11.54
CA GLY A 98 -4.33 -1.75 11.46
C GLY A 98 -4.56 -2.36 10.07
N LEU A 99 -4.10 -1.70 9.00
CA LEU A 99 -4.11 -2.25 7.65
C LEU A 99 -3.04 -3.35 7.46
N ALA A 100 -1.85 -3.17 8.04
CA ALA A 100 -0.78 -4.16 8.03
C ALA A 100 -1.21 -5.44 8.76
N GLU A 101 -1.85 -5.32 9.93
CA GLU A 101 -2.39 -6.46 10.68
C GLU A 101 -3.43 -7.24 9.86
N LYS A 102 -4.37 -6.55 9.20
CA LYS A 102 -5.36 -7.20 8.31
C LYS A 102 -4.72 -7.92 7.13
N LEU A 103 -3.72 -7.29 6.51
CA LEU A 103 -2.95 -7.91 5.42
C LEU A 103 -2.23 -9.17 5.92
N TRP A 104 -1.63 -9.10 7.10
CA TRP A 104 -0.94 -10.23 7.72
C TRP A 104 -1.91 -11.37 8.03
N GLU A 105 -3.01 -11.11 8.73
CA GLU A 105 -4.03 -12.12 9.05
C GLU A 105 -4.54 -12.84 7.80
N LYS A 106 -4.72 -12.09 6.71
CA LYS A 106 -5.23 -12.61 5.45
C LYS A 106 -4.21 -13.43 4.66
N HIS A 107 -2.93 -13.03 4.67
CA HIS A 107 -1.92 -13.55 3.75
C HIS A 107 -0.72 -14.22 4.43
N ARG A 108 -0.73 -14.38 5.76
CA ARG A 108 0.37 -14.99 6.54
C ARG A 108 0.82 -16.33 5.98
N ASP A 109 -0.10 -17.25 5.71
CA ASP A 109 0.26 -18.61 5.29
C ASP A 109 0.93 -18.60 3.91
N GLU A 110 0.54 -17.68 3.01
CA GLU A 110 1.19 -17.47 1.72
C GLU A 110 2.58 -16.85 1.89
N LEU A 111 2.70 -15.83 2.74
CA LEU A 111 3.97 -15.15 3.04
C LEU A 111 4.99 -16.08 3.68
N LEU A 112 4.53 -17.02 4.51
CA LEU A 112 5.37 -18.02 5.19
C LEU A 112 5.62 -19.27 4.34
N GLY A 113 4.72 -19.59 3.41
CA GLY A 113 4.77 -20.80 2.59
C GLY A 113 5.63 -20.69 1.32
N ALA A 114 6.10 -19.49 0.95
CA ALA A 114 6.97 -19.35 -0.21
C ALA A 114 8.34 -19.99 0.06
N PRO A 115 8.93 -20.73 -0.90
CA PRO A 115 10.21 -21.39 -0.71
C PRO A 115 11.29 -20.35 -0.41
N GLN A 116 11.95 -20.46 0.75
CA GLN A 116 13.10 -19.62 1.05
C GLN A 116 14.25 -19.95 0.08
N PRO A 117 14.90 -18.95 -0.56
CA PRO A 117 16.07 -19.17 -1.42
C PRO A 117 17.30 -19.63 -0.63
#